data_AF-B5EHQ4-F1
#
_entry.id   AF-B5EHQ4-F1
#
_cell.length_a   1.000
_cell.length_b   1.000
_cell.length_c   1.000
_cell.angle_alpha   90.00
_cell.angle_beta   90.00
_cell.angle_gamma   90.00
#
_symmetry.space_group_name_H-M   'P 1'
#
loop_
_entity.id
_entity.type
_entity.pdbx_description
1 polymer ?
#
loop_
_entity_poly.entity_id
_entity_poly.type
_entity_poly.pdbx_seq_one_letter_code
_entity_poly.pdbx_strand_id
1 'polypeptide(L)' 'MAENQDNSKKHPCADCTFCQWCSDDRCRMCRGKKGGGKKLSSAEQIALYESLNPSEKK' A
#
# COMPACT_ATOMS: atom_id res chain seq x y z
N MET A 1 25.83 19.12 5.32
CA MET A 1 24.99 19.54 4.18
C MET A 1 24.12 18.35 3.81
N ALA A 2 22.80 18.42 3.97
CA ALA A 2 21.90 17.31 3.66
C ALA A 2 21.39 17.46 2.21
N GLU A 3 22.11 16.88 1.26
CA GLU A 3 21.67 16.83 -0.14
C GLU A 3 20.64 15.71 -0.32
N ASN A 4 19.38 16.06 -0.15
CA ASN A 4 18.26 15.19 -0.51
C ASN A 4 17.99 15.32 -2.01
N GLN A 5 18.86 14.74 -2.85
CA GLN A 5 18.64 14.65 -4.30
C GLN A 5 17.59 13.57 -4.62
N ASP A 6 16.32 13.82 -4.31
CA ASP A 6 15.17 13.11 -4.91
C ASP A 6 14.61 13.98 -6.04
N ASN A 7 15.43 14.28 -7.05
CA ASN A 7 15.04 15.22 -8.13
C ASN A 7 14.91 14.54 -9.50
N SER A 8 14.34 13.34 -9.54
CA SER A 8 14.01 12.67 -10.82
C SER A 8 12.81 11.72 -10.73
N LYS A 9 11.90 11.92 -9.77
CA LYS A 9 10.65 11.15 -9.70
C LYS A 9 9.48 11.99 -10.20
N LYS A 10 8.67 11.42 -11.10
CA LYS A 10 7.43 12.03 -11.58
C LYS A 10 6.43 12.30 -10.44
N HIS A 11 6.48 11.50 -9.36
CA HIS A 11 5.62 11.60 -8.18
C HIS A 11 6.39 11.24 -6.90
N PRO A 12 5.94 11.72 -5.71
CA PRO A 12 6.53 11.38 -4.42
C PRO A 12 6.06 9.99 -3.93
N CYS A 13 6.26 8.94 -4.73
CA CYS A 13 5.90 7.58 -4.37
C CYS A 13 6.98 6.91 -3.52
N ALA A 14 6.60 6.38 -2.35
CA ALA A 14 7.52 5.75 -1.39
C ALA A 14 8.10 4.43 -1.91
N ASP A 15 7.31 3.62 -2.63
CA ASP A 15 7.74 2.35 -3.20
C ASP A 15 8.51 2.51 -4.53
N CYS A 16 8.68 3.73 -5.06
CA CYS A 16 9.41 3.95 -6.30
C CYS A 16 10.89 4.25 -6.00
N THR A 17 11.73 3.26 -6.22
CA THR A 17 13.19 3.39 -6.07
C THR A 17 13.86 4.00 -7.30
N PHE A 18 13.30 3.79 -8.50
CA PHE A 18 13.76 4.38 -9.76
C PHE A 18 12.57 4.74 -10.66
N CYS A 19 12.43 6.03 -11.00
CA CYS A 19 11.30 6.50 -11.81
C CYS A 19 11.61 6.40 -13.31
N GLN A 20 10.92 5.49 -14.00
CA GLN A 20 11.03 5.33 -15.46
C GLN A 20 10.03 6.19 -16.24
N TRP A 21 9.40 7.19 -15.59
CA TRP A 21 8.40 8.05 -16.23
C TRP A 21 7.21 7.28 -16.87
N CYS A 22 6.77 6.21 -16.21
CA CYS A 22 5.61 5.40 -16.61
C CYS A 22 4.34 6.23 -16.87
N SER A 23 3.38 5.70 -17.65
CA SER A 23 2.00 6.22 -17.68
C SER A 23 1.35 6.17 -16.29
N ASP A 24 0.33 7.01 -16.02
CA ASP A 24 -0.34 7.08 -14.71
C ASP A 24 -0.83 5.71 -14.22
N ASP A 25 -1.43 4.92 -15.12
CA ASP A 25 -1.94 3.57 -14.83
C ASP A 25 -0.86 2.67 -14.20
N ARG A 26 0.32 2.59 -14.84
CA ARG A 26 1.47 1.83 -14.31
C ARG A 26 2.03 2.42 -13.03
N CYS A 27 2.02 3.74 -12.91
CA CYS A 27 2.47 4.40 -11.69
C CYS A 27 1.51 4.18 -10.50
N ARG A 28 0.28 3.68 -10.70
CA ARG A 28 -0.60 3.24 -9.59
C ARG A 28 -0.01 2.09 -8.79
N MET A 29 0.89 1.30 -9.34
CA MET A 29 1.54 0.21 -8.60
C MET A 29 2.44 0.75 -7.46
N CYS A 30 3.18 1.83 -7.71
CA CYS A 30 4.02 2.47 -6.69
C CYS A 30 3.31 3.60 -5.91
N ARG A 31 2.22 4.18 -6.46
CA ARG A 31 1.41 5.22 -5.80
C ARG A 31 0.25 4.64 -4.98
N GLY A 32 -0.26 3.47 -5.36
CA GLY A 32 -1.43 2.82 -4.77
C GLY A 32 -1.12 2.01 -3.52
N LYS A 33 0.16 1.76 -3.23
CA LYS A 33 0.60 1.26 -1.93
C LYS A 33 0.59 2.39 -0.88
N LYS A 34 -0.60 2.88 -0.52
CA LYS A 34 -0.79 3.48 0.80
C LYS A 34 -0.85 2.33 1.81
N GLY A 35 0.30 1.70 2.08
CA GLY A 35 0.44 0.61 3.03
C GLY A 35 -0.44 -0.60 2.68
N GLY A 36 0.18 -1.69 2.22
CA GLY A 36 -0.47 -2.99 2.42
C GLY A 36 -0.88 -3.03 3.90
N GLY A 37 -2.17 -3.15 4.18
CA GLY A 37 -2.68 -3.12 5.55
C GLY A 37 -1.82 -4.05 6.41
N LYS A 38 -1.68 -3.71 7.71
CA LYS A 38 -0.94 -4.55 8.65
C LYS A 38 -1.26 -6.02 8.38
N LYS A 39 -0.24 -6.83 8.11
CA LYS A 39 -0.41 -8.27 8.00
C LYS A 39 -0.91 -8.75 9.37
N LEU A 40 -2.19 -9.08 9.43
CA LEU A 40 -2.83 -9.60 10.62
C LEU A 40 -2.31 -11.02 10.87
N SER A 41 -2.15 -11.39 12.14
CA SER A 41 -1.97 -12.79 12.50
C SER A 41 -3.18 -13.62 12.10
N SER A 42 -3.03 -14.94 11.98
CA SER A 42 -4.14 -15.86 11.67
C SER A 42 -5.32 -15.66 12.63
N ALA A 43 -5.04 -15.45 13.93
CA ALA A 43 -6.07 -15.18 14.94
C ALA A 43 -6.78 -13.84 14.71
N GLU A 44 -6.04 -12.78 14.37
CA GLU A 44 -6.60 -11.47 14.08
C GLU A 44 -7.45 -11.47 12.80
N GLN A 45 -7.06 -12.25 11.78
CA GLN A 45 -7.87 -12.45 10.58
C GLN A 45 -9.20 -13.14 10.88
N ILE A 46 -9.19 -14.18 11.72
CA ILE A 46 -10.41 -14.90 12.12
C ILE A 46 -11.35 -13.95 12.89
N ALA A 47 -10.84 -13.25 13.89
CA ALA A 47 -11.64 -12.30 14.68
C ALA A 47 -12.23 -11.17 13.81
N LEU A 48 -11.44 -10.64 12.86
CA LEU A 48 -11.93 -9.63 11.91
C LEU A 48 -13.05 -10.21 11.04
N TYR A 49 -12.88 -11.43 10.51
CA TYR A 49 -13.91 -12.09 9.72
C TYR A 49 -15.20 -12.30 10.51
N GLU A 50 -15.13 -12.79 11.74
CA GLU A 50 -16.30 -12.98 12.62
C GLU A 50 -17.00 -11.66 12.94
N SER A 51 -16.25 -10.57 13.11
CA SER A 51 -16.82 -9.24 13.38
C SER A 51 -17.54 -8.63 12.18
N LEU A 52 -17.02 -8.87 10.97
CA LEU A 52 -17.59 -8.35 9.71
C LEU A 52 -18.72 -9.23 9.19
N ASN A 53 -18.69 -10.52 9.54
CA ASN A 53 -19.68 -11.52 9.17
C ASN A 53 -20.25 -12.13 10.45
N PRO A 54 -20.94 -11.33 11.31
CA PRO A 54 -21.66 -11.91 12.43
C PRO A 54 -22.70 -12.83 11.82
N SER A 55 -22.46 -14.14 11.88
CA SER A 55 -23.29 -15.12 11.22
C SER A 55 -24.75 -14.85 11.56
N GLU A 56 -25.59 -14.84 10.53
CA GLU A 56 -27.03 -15.06 10.65
C GLU A 56 -27.24 -16.26 11.57
N LYS A 57 -27.49 -15.99 12.84
CA LYS A 57 -27.85 -17.03 13.81
C LYS A 57 -29.24 -17.49 13.39
N LYS A 58 -29.30 -18.56 12.59
CA LYS A 58 -30.52 -19.34 12.41
C LYS A 58 -30.92 -19.98 13.72
#